data_AF-A0A967QAD1-F1
#
_entry.id   AF-A0A967QAD1-F1
#
_cell.length_a   1.000
_cell.length_b   1.000
_cell.length_c   1.000
_cell.angle_alpha   90.00
_cell.angle_beta   90.00
_cell.angle_gamma   90.00
#
_symmetry.space_group_name_H-M   'P 1'
#
loop_
_entity.id
_entity.type
_entity.pdbx_description
1 polymer ?
#
loop_
_entity_poly.entity_id
_entity_poly.type
_entity_poly.pdbx_seq_one_letter_code
_entity_poly.pdbx_strand_id
1 'polypeptide(L)'
;MAARGRRKGKRSPWQVVPVSARTVDGKVYRSGYEAGVARSLAERGLAFDYEHTVLPYVIPKVTRVDWTIRTQSGRTILVESKGYFPPSAREKVAAIVESNPDEDYRLLFQPGSQAAKLGPALAKRLGIQWATGDSIPDAWFEED
;
A
#
# COMPACT_ATOMS: atom_id res chain seq x y z
N MET A 1 -6.12 33.11 -54.15
CA MET A 1 -5.58 33.56 -52.85
C MET A 1 -6.44 32.96 -51.73
N ALA A 2 -5.92 32.01 -50.96
CA ALA A 2 -6.60 31.53 -49.75
C ALA A 2 -5.52 31.17 -48.70
N ALA A 3 -5.40 32.01 -47.68
CA ALA A 3 -4.47 31.83 -46.57
C ALA A 3 -5.02 30.77 -45.59
N ARG A 4 -4.28 29.68 -45.39
CA ARG A 4 -4.59 28.66 -44.38
C ARG A 4 -4.22 29.21 -42.99
N GLY A 5 -5.22 29.43 -42.15
CA GLY A 5 -5.06 29.79 -40.74
C GLY A 5 -4.38 28.69 -39.93
N ARG A 6 -3.32 29.05 -39.19
CA ARG A 6 -2.56 28.16 -38.32
C ARG A 6 -3.34 27.93 -37.02
N ARG A 7 -3.87 26.73 -36.79
CA ARG A 7 -4.49 26.34 -35.51
C ARG A 7 -3.43 26.30 -34.41
N LYS A 8 -3.63 27.07 -33.33
CA LYS A 8 -2.84 26.98 -32.09
C LYS A 8 -3.12 25.63 -31.42
N GLY A 9 -2.13 24.73 -31.42
CA GLY A 9 -2.23 23.43 -30.75
C GLY A 9 -2.42 23.61 -29.23
N LYS A 10 -3.42 22.95 -28.66
CA LYS A 10 -3.60 22.85 -27.21
C LYS A 10 -2.41 22.09 -26.62
N ARG A 11 -1.70 22.70 -25.67
CA ARG A 11 -0.55 22.06 -24.99
C ARG A 11 -1.07 20.96 -24.06
N SER A 12 -0.40 19.80 -24.08
CA SER A 12 -0.65 18.68 -23.16
C SER A 12 -0.49 19.15 -21.71
N PRO A 13 -1.37 18.75 -20.77
CA PRO A 13 -1.27 19.15 -19.35
C PRO A 13 -0.06 18.52 -18.64
N TRP A 14 0.57 17.52 -19.24
CA TRP A 14 1.73 16.82 -18.70
C TRP A 14 3.00 17.28 -19.42
N GLN A 15 3.32 18.57 -19.35
CA GLN A 15 4.69 18.99 -19.69
C GLN A 15 5.61 18.59 -18.55
N VAL A 16 6.62 17.77 -18.87
CA VAL A 16 7.76 17.53 -17.97
C VAL A 16 8.37 18.89 -17.67
N VAL A 17 8.16 19.38 -16.45
CA VAL A 17 8.79 20.61 -15.99
C VAL A 17 10.29 20.35 -15.99
N PRO A 18 11.12 21.12 -16.70
CA PRO A 18 12.56 20.89 -16.74
C PRO A 18 13.11 20.90 -15.30
N VAL A 19 14.10 20.05 -15.01
CA VAL A 19 14.70 19.92 -13.68
C VAL A 19 15.15 21.28 -13.13
N SER A 20 15.63 22.18 -14.00
CA SER A 20 16.00 23.55 -13.66
C SER A 20 14.87 24.39 -13.04
N ALA A 21 13.62 24.09 -13.35
CA ALA A 21 12.45 24.78 -12.76
C ALA A 21 12.12 24.26 -11.34
N ARG A 22 12.65 23.09 -10.96
CA ARG A 22 12.46 22.47 -9.64
C ARG A 22 13.64 22.68 -8.70
N THR A 23 14.71 23.31 -9.18
CA THR A 23 15.90 23.57 -8.37
C THR A 23 15.89 25.02 -7.87
N VAL A 24 16.04 25.20 -6.56
CA VAL A 24 16.27 26.50 -5.93
C VAL A 24 17.46 26.32 -4.99
N ASP A 25 18.47 27.18 -5.15
CA ASP A 25 19.70 27.19 -4.34
C ASP A 25 20.38 25.81 -4.22
N GLY A 26 20.48 25.12 -5.36
CA GLY A 26 21.11 23.79 -5.45
C GLY A 26 20.27 22.64 -4.88
N LYS A 27 19.11 22.91 -4.27
CA LYS A 27 18.19 21.90 -3.76
C LYS A 27 17.07 21.61 -4.76
N VAL A 28 16.81 20.33 -5.02
CA VAL A 28 15.75 19.87 -5.92
C VAL A 28 14.48 19.58 -5.10
N TYR A 29 13.37 20.21 -5.49
CA TYR A 29 12.05 20.02 -4.85
C TYR A 29 11.21 19.01 -5.65
N ARG A 30 10.31 18.29 -4.96
CA ARG A 30 9.49 17.22 -5.57
C ARG A 30 8.61 17.70 -6.71
N SER A 31 8.20 18.96 -6.68
CA SER A 31 7.38 19.58 -7.71
C SER A 31 7.83 21.01 -8.03
N GLY A 32 7.43 21.50 -9.22
CA GLY A 32 7.67 22.91 -9.59
C GLY A 32 6.88 23.88 -8.70
N TYR A 33 5.74 23.44 -8.17
CA TYR A 33 4.96 24.21 -7.20
C TYR A 33 5.73 24.41 -5.89
N GLU A 34 6.28 23.33 -5.33
CA GLU A 34 7.11 23.40 -4.12
C GLU A 34 8.38 24.22 -4.31
N ALA A 35 9.03 24.10 -5.47
CA ALA A 35 10.15 24.98 -5.83
C ALA A 35 9.75 26.46 -5.88
N GLY A 36 8.54 26.77 -6.37
CA GLY A 36 7.98 28.12 -6.34
C GLY A 36 7.79 28.65 -4.91
N VAL A 37 7.27 27.82 -4.00
CA VAL A 37 7.14 28.18 -2.58
C VAL A 37 8.50 28.43 -1.94
N ALA A 38 9.48 27.54 -2.16
CA ALA A 38 10.83 27.69 -1.63
C ALA A 38 11.51 28.97 -2.12
N ARG A 39 11.39 29.28 -3.42
CA ARG A 39 11.88 30.53 -3.99
C ARG A 39 11.26 31.75 -3.31
N SER A 40 9.94 31.75 -3.10
CA SER A 40 9.25 32.84 -2.41
C SER A 40 9.76 33.03 -0.98
N LEU A 41 10.03 31.95 -0.25
CA LEU A 41 10.58 32.03 1.11
C LEU A 41 12.02 32.58 1.11
N ALA A 42 12.86 32.13 0.17
CA ALA A 42 14.22 32.61 -0.01
C ALA A 42 14.27 34.10 -0.41
N GLU A 43 13.42 34.53 -1.35
CA GLU A 43 13.29 35.94 -1.77
C GLU A 43 12.84 36.85 -0.62
N ARG A 44 12.10 36.30 0.35
CA ARG A 44 11.68 37.01 1.57
C ARG A 44 12.72 36.94 2.69
N GLY A 45 13.86 36.29 2.48
CA GLY A 45 14.91 36.11 3.49
C GLY A 45 14.47 35.25 4.68
N LEU A 46 13.48 34.38 4.51
CA LEU A 46 12.97 33.51 5.57
C LEU A 46 13.74 32.19 5.58
N ALA A 47 14.22 31.79 6.77
CA ALA A 47 14.74 30.44 6.97
C ALA A 47 13.61 29.41 6.96
N PHE A 48 13.85 28.25 6.34
CA PHE A 48 12.90 27.15 6.30
C PHE A 48 13.60 25.81 6.15
N ASP A 49 12.95 24.77 6.64
CA ASP A 49 13.33 23.39 6.36
C ASP A 49 12.34 22.77 5.36
N TYR A 50 12.84 21.90 4.49
CA TYR A 50 12.03 21.17 3.52
C TYR A 50 12.18 19.67 3.75
N GLU A 51 11.05 19.00 4.01
CA GLU A 51 10.93 17.56 4.33
C GLU A 51 11.80 17.08 5.49
N HIS A 52 12.09 17.97 6.44
CA HIS A 52 12.91 17.67 7.60
C HIS A 52 12.11 17.01 8.73
N THR A 53 10.93 17.55 9.04
CA THR A 53 10.11 17.09 10.17
C THR A 53 9.30 15.86 9.78
N VAL A 54 9.49 14.76 10.52
CA VAL A 54 8.67 13.55 10.42
C VAL A 54 7.68 13.55 11.56
N LEU A 55 6.39 13.43 11.24
CA LEU A 55 5.30 13.35 12.22
C LEU A 55 4.69 11.94 12.20
N PRO A 56 4.85 11.13 13.25
CA PRO A 56 4.15 9.86 13.35
C PRO A 56 2.65 10.11 13.53
N TYR A 57 1.82 9.29 12.89
CA TYR A 57 0.36 9.33 13.05
C TYR A 57 -0.22 7.92 12.97
N VAL A 58 -1.36 7.72 13.64
CA VAL A 58 -2.08 6.45 13.70
C VAL A 58 -3.41 6.59 12.99
N ILE A 59 -3.75 5.63 12.13
CA ILE A 59 -5.10 5.51 11.54
C ILE A 59 -5.76 4.26 12.13
N PRO A 60 -6.74 4.37 13.03
CA PRO A 60 -7.51 3.22 13.48
C PRO A 60 -8.33 2.65 12.32
N LYS A 61 -8.21 1.34 12.09
CA LYS A 61 -8.97 0.62 11.06
C LYS A 61 -9.52 -0.68 11.64
N VAL A 62 -10.73 -1.02 11.21
CA VAL A 62 -11.36 -2.32 11.49
C VAL A 62 -11.63 -3.03 10.18
N THR A 63 -11.61 -4.35 10.19
CA THR A 63 -11.87 -5.17 9.02
C THR A 63 -12.73 -6.36 9.42
N ARG A 64 -13.54 -6.86 8.49
CA ARG A 64 -14.22 -8.14 8.66
C ARG A 64 -13.33 -9.22 8.06
N VAL A 65 -13.14 -10.30 8.81
CA VAL A 65 -12.53 -11.51 8.28
C VAL A 65 -13.50 -12.19 7.32
N ASP A 66 -12.98 -12.93 6.35
CA ASP A 66 -13.82 -13.60 5.36
C ASP A 66 -14.59 -14.77 5.99
N TRP A 67 -13.95 -15.53 6.90
CA TRP A 67 -14.55 -16.71 7.53
C TRP A 67 -14.18 -16.84 9.01
N THR A 68 -15.08 -17.44 9.77
CA THR A 68 -14.87 -17.86 11.15
C THR A 68 -15.33 -19.31 11.25
N ILE A 69 -14.39 -20.21 11.54
CA ILE A 69 -14.67 -21.65 11.67
C ILE A 69 -14.39 -22.11 13.09
N ARG A 70 -14.98 -23.25 13.45
CA ARG A 70 -14.78 -23.89 14.76
C ARG A 70 -14.16 -25.26 14.53
N THR A 71 -13.08 -25.56 15.23
CA THR A 71 -12.48 -26.90 15.26
C THR A 71 -13.41 -27.87 15.99
N GLN A 72 -13.13 -29.17 15.90
CA GLN A 72 -13.85 -30.21 16.65
C GLN A 72 -13.73 -30.00 18.17
N SER A 73 -12.58 -29.52 18.66
CA SER A 73 -12.37 -29.11 20.07
C SER A 73 -13.03 -27.78 20.45
N GLY A 74 -13.61 -27.05 19.50
CA GLY A 74 -14.30 -25.78 19.75
C GLY A 74 -13.38 -24.55 19.77
N ARG A 75 -12.12 -24.66 19.29
CA ARG A 75 -11.25 -23.51 19.04
C ARG A 75 -11.79 -22.71 17.84
N THR A 76 -11.68 -21.37 17.90
CA THR A 76 -12.01 -20.52 16.75
C THR A 76 -10.80 -20.34 15.86
N ILE A 77 -10.99 -20.46 14.55
CA ILE A 77 -9.99 -20.07 13.55
C ILE A 77 -10.62 -19.00 12.65
N LEU A 78 -9.90 -17.89 12.46
CA LEU A 78 -10.27 -16.81 11.56
C LEU A 78 -9.54 -17.02 10.23
N VAL A 79 -10.26 -17.09 9.11
CA VAL A 79 -9.64 -17.34 7.80
C VAL A 79 -9.93 -16.18 6.84
N GLU A 80 -8.89 -15.72 6.15
CA GLU A 80 -9.01 -14.76 5.06
C GLU A 80 -8.61 -15.43 3.74
N SER A 81 -9.47 -15.34 2.73
CA SER A 81 -9.19 -15.85 1.39
C SER A 81 -8.57 -14.77 0.51
N LYS A 82 -7.54 -15.11 -0.26
CA LYS A 82 -6.84 -14.15 -1.14
C LYS A 82 -6.44 -14.76 -2.48
N GLY A 83 -6.82 -14.06 -3.55
CA GLY A 83 -6.29 -14.27 -4.91
C GLY A 83 -5.39 -13.13 -5.37
N TYR A 84 -5.85 -11.88 -5.21
CA TYR A 84 -5.04 -10.69 -5.44
C TYR A 84 -4.37 -10.24 -4.13
N PHE A 85 -3.04 -10.04 -4.14
CA PHE A 85 -2.28 -9.75 -2.92
C PHE A 85 -1.29 -8.58 -3.10
N PRO A 86 -1.81 -7.36 -3.33
CA PRO A 86 -0.99 -6.16 -3.49
C PRO A 86 -0.23 -5.82 -2.19
N PRO A 87 0.78 -4.92 -2.24
CA PRO A 87 1.50 -4.45 -1.06
C PRO A 87 0.58 -4.01 0.10
N SER A 88 -0.46 -3.21 -0.20
CA SER A 88 -1.42 -2.72 0.79
C SER A 88 -2.20 -3.84 1.49
N ALA A 89 -2.53 -4.93 0.79
CA ALA A 89 -3.19 -6.08 1.39
C ALA A 89 -2.23 -6.88 2.29
N ARG A 90 -0.96 -6.98 1.91
CA ARG A 90 0.08 -7.62 2.74
C ARG A 90 0.37 -6.82 4.01
N GLU A 91 0.41 -5.49 3.90
CA GLU A 91 0.50 -4.56 5.04
C GLU A 91 -0.72 -4.70 5.96
N LYS A 92 -1.94 -4.80 5.39
CA LYS A 92 -3.15 -5.07 6.18
C LYS A 92 -3.03 -6.35 7.00
N VAL A 93 -2.64 -7.45 6.37
CA VAL A 93 -2.47 -8.76 7.04
C VAL A 93 -1.43 -8.67 8.15
N ALA A 94 -0.28 -8.05 7.88
CA ALA A 94 0.75 -7.86 8.91
C ALA A 94 0.22 -7.07 10.11
N ALA A 95 -0.47 -5.96 9.87
CA ALA A 95 -1.06 -5.14 10.93
C ALA A 95 -2.14 -5.88 11.74
N ILE A 96 -2.96 -6.73 11.08
CA ILE A 96 -3.96 -7.57 11.77
C ILE A 96 -3.27 -8.54 12.73
N VAL A 97 -2.27 -9.28 12.25
CA VAL A 97 -1.55 -10.26 13.09
C VAL A 97 -0.80 -9.58 14.23
N GLU A 98 -0.12 -8.46 13.95
CA GLU A 98 0.59 -7.69 14.97
C GLU A 98 -0.35 -7.13 16.05
N SER A 99 -1.54 -6.67 15.66
CA SER A 99 -2.50 -6.08 16.59
C SER A 99 -3.37 -7.11 17.32
N ASN A 100 -3.38 -8.38 16.91
CA ASN A 100 -4.22 -9.45 17.46
C ASN A 100 -3.40 -10.74 17.63
N PRO A 101 -2.36 -10.74 18.49
CA PRO A 101 -1.43 -11.87 18.61
C PRO A 101 -2.07 -13.16 19.16
N ASP A 102 -3.20 -13.04 19.85
CA ASP A 102 -3.91 -14.17 20.48
C ASP A 102 -4.93 -14.85 19.55
N GLU A 103 -5.21 -14.25 18.39
CA GLU A 103 -6.19 -14.79 17.43
C GLU A 103 -5.53 -15.80 16.48
N ASP A 104 -6.18 -16.95 16.27
CA ASP A 104 -5.76 -17.93 15.26
C ASP A 104 -6.19 -17.47 13.86
N TYR A 105 -5.38 -16.58 13.26
CA TYR A 105 -5.61 -15.98 11.96
C TYR A 105 -4.84 -16.70 10.85
N ARG A 106 -5.55 -17.23 9.85
CA ARG A 106 -4.98 -18.04 8.76
C ARG A 106 -5.32 -17.48 7.38
N LEU A 107 -4.52 -17.87 6.39
CA LEU A 107 -4.70 -17.45 5.00
C LEU A 107 -5.02 -18.63 4.07
N LEU A 108 -6.07 -18.49 3.26
CA LEU A 108 -6.37 -19.41 2.16
C LEU A 108 -6.09 -18.73 0.82
N PHE A 109 -5.10 -19.24 0.08
CA PHE A 109 -4.74 -18.68 -1.22
C PHE A 109 -5.44 -19.39 -2.37
N GLN A 110 -5.95 -18.60 -3.31
CA GLN A 110 -6.49 -19.13 -4.56
C GLN A 110 -5.36 -19.76 -5.39
N PRO A 111 -5.51 -21.02 -5.87
CA PRO A 111 -4.51 -21.67 -6.73
C PRO A 111 -4.18 -20.85 -7.99
N GLY A 112 -2.91 -20.83 -8.39
CA GLY A 112 -2.43 -20.12 -9.58
C GLY A 112 -2.41 -18.58 -9.47
N SER A 113 -2.88 -18.02 -8.36
CA SER A 113 -3.00 -16.58 -8.17
C SER A 113 -1.68 -15.89 -7.77
N GLN A 114 -1.68 -14.55 -7.76
CA GLN A 114 -0.58 -13.77 -7.21
C GLN A 114 -0.39 -14.07 -5.71
N ALA A 115 -1.50 -14.23 -4.98
CA ALA A 115 -1.46 -14.51 -3.55
C ALA A 115 -0.77 -15.84 -3.24
N ALA A 116 -1.06 -16.90 -4.01
CA ALA A 116 -0.40 -18.20 -3.83
C ALA A 116 1.12 -18.14 -4.03
N LYS A 117 1.63 -17.18 -4.81
CA LYS A 117 3.08 -17.00 -5.04
C LYS A 117 3.75 -16.17 -3.94
N LEU A 118 3.11 -15.09 -3.50
CA LEU A 118 3.73 -14.11 -2.58
C LEU A 118 3.37 -14.35 -1.12
N GLY A 119 2.19 -14.90 -0.87
CA GLY A 119 1.60 -15.05 0.45
C GLY A 119 2.32 -16.03 1.36
N PRO A 120 2.75 -17.22 0.90
CA PRO A 120 3.47 -18.19 1.74
C PRO A 120 4.69 -17.61 2.47
N ALA A 121 5.49 -16.78 1.79
CA ALA A 121 6.66 -16.14 2.39
C ALA A 121 6.28 -15.14 3.49
N LEU A 122 5.18 -14.39 3.29
CA LEU A 122 4.65 -13.48 4.31
C LEU A 122 4.10 -14.25 5.51
N ALA A 123 3.27 -15.28 5.26
CA ALA A 123 2.66 -16.09 6.30
C ALA A 123 3.71 -16.75 7.19
N LYS A 124 4.76 -17.32 6.57
CA LYS A 124 5.93 -17.87 7.29
C LYS A 124 6.63 -16.82 8.16
N ARG A 125 6.82 -15.60 7.64
CA ARG A 125 7.45 -14.50 8.40
C ARG A 125 6.60 -14.03 9.58
N LEU A 126 5.29 -14.04 9.44
CA LEU A 126 4.34 -13.64 10.48
C LEU A 126 4.03 -14.77 11.47
N GLY A 127 4.48 -16.00 11.21
CA GLY A 127 4.20 -17.15 12.08
C GLY A 127 2.76 -17.67 11.99
N ILE A 128 2.03 -17.38 10.92
CA ILE A 128 0.64 -17.80 10.74
C ILE A 128 0.51 -18.98 9.77
N GLN A 129 -0.50 -19.82 9.99
CA GLN A 129 -0.82 -20.93 9.11
C GLN A 129 -1.46 -20.44 7.80
N TRP A 130 -1.24 -21.20 6.73
CA TRP A 130 -1.82 -20.91 5.42
C TRP A 130 -1.98 -22.17 4.58
N ALA A 131 -2.85 -22.10 3.57
CA ALA A 131 -3.04 -23.15 2.58
C ALA A 131 -3.25 -22.55 1.19
N THR A 132 -3.14 -23.38 0.15
CA THR A 132 -3.54 -23.02 -1.22
C THR A 132 -4.58 -24.03 -1.69
N GLY A 133 -5.76 -23.56 -2.07
CA GLY A 133 -6.89 -24.43 -2.40
C GLY A 133 -8.15 -23.63 -2.71
N ASP A 134 -9.17 -24.34 -3.21
CA ASP A 134 -10.52 -23.82 -3.43
C ASP A 134 -11.42 -23.97 -2.19
N SER A 135 -10.91 -24.62 -1.15
CA SER A 135 -11.62 -24.98 0.08
C SER A 135 -10.69 -24.85 1.30
N ILE A 136 -11.30 -24.61 2.47
CA ILE A 136 -10.57 -24.65 3.75
C ILE A 136 -10.20 -26.11 4.02
N PRO A 137 -8.92 -26.43 4.33
CA PRO A 137 -8.49 -27.81 4.56
C PRO A 137 -9.23 -28.46 5.74
N ASP A 138 -9.67 -29.72 5.56
CA ASP A 138 -10.29 -30.52 6.63
C ASP A 138 -9.39 -30.60 7.88
N ALA A 139 -8.07 -30.71 7.67
CA ALA A 139 -7.09 -30.71 8.74
C ALA A 139 -7.23 -29.52 9.69
N TRP A 140 -7.64 -28.33 9.23
CA TRP A 140 -7.84 -27.18 10.12
C TRP A 140 -9.02 -27.36 11.07
N PHE A 141 -10.04 -28.11 10.67
CA PHE A 141 -11.17 -28.43 11.54
C PHE A 141 -10.82 -29.54 12.54
N GLU A 142 -9.86 -30.39 12.20
CA GLU A 142 -9.39 -31.54 12.98
C GLU A 142 -8.24 -31.19 13.95
N GLU A 143 -7.73 -29.96 13.92
CA GLU A 143 -6.65 -29.53 14.81
C GLU A 143 -7.12 -29.33 16.26
N ASP A 144 -6.30 -29.84 17.18
CA ASP A 144 -6.40 -29.67 18.63
C ASP A 144 -5.19 -28.92 19.19
#